data_AF-A0A0Q8XJ81-F1
#
_entry.id   AF-A0A0Q8XJ81-F1
#
_cell.length_a   1.000
_cell.length_b   1.000
_cell.length_c   1.000
_cell.angle_alpha   90.00
_cell.angle_beta   90.00
_cell.angle_gamma   90.00
#
_symmetry.space_group_name_H-M   'P 1'
#
loop_
_entity.id
_entity.type
_entity.pdbx_description
1 polymer ?
#
loop_
_entity_poly.entity_id
_entity_poly.type
_entity_poly.pdbx_seq_one_letter_code
_entity_poly.pdbx_strand_id
1 'polypeptide(L)'
;MPKFGPAGLVQAATVTISAVAEAWLVGEENDLTVALERGLRWAETAIAEGLAYGGDALLFSVGLKRARAVGMWMRRDVLDRGAWHEAGEASAALWRRERDDRPLLSPLYDVLIDLALAGEAEAALALGESVEPDPASRAILAILACTDAAQRARYVYDFLSQWLPQWLGYLPSPNIAAVLAFGFGDQPWALSSASIPNLVYSVVPSLPVPPRFKGGATASIGFPLPTDPARSFRKLGLLLAALGLARDPDAEVQPLLPHFASWTRHPALDLEVDWHAPEPGTAWIEIRGEGAERLARAFGDALEGKVAPDPQAALAELLTVPPTIRSTANGHVRWEILTTTLSAMPAADRTTILPLVAAGLADTDWRVRMVAIWGVGVLELESLATAAARAPLPPLEEAGLNADDRRTLLALRDAAVLKAGGRQPQAVTREGSGPGGARRVAFVQRIVALLGPLPIVPHDRHAALIAAVLRQPGLDEKAIPRAWRSWIGSG
;
A
#
# COMPACT_ATOMS: atom_id res chain seq x y z
N MET A 1 -2.33 10.79 -36.01
CA MET A 1 -3.05 9.54 -35.69
C MET A 1 -2.09 8.37 -35.79
N PRO A 2 -2.20 7.35 -34.94
CA PRO A 2 -1.44 6.11 -35.14
C PRO A 2 -1.78 5.51 -36.52
N LYS A 3 -0.86 4.75 -37.12
CA LYS A 3 -1.01 4.10 -38.43
C LYS A 3 -2.00 2.91 -38.41
N PHE A 4 -3.01 2.94 -37.53
CA PHE A 4 -4.03 1.91 -37.49
C PHE A 4 -5.11 2.24 -38.50
N GLY A 5 -5.54 1.25 -39.30
CA GLY A 5 -6.82 1.35 -40.00
C GLY A 5 -7.99 1.39 -39.00
N PRO A 6 -9.22 1.67 -39.46
CA PRO A 6 -10.38 1.82 -38.58
C PRO A 6 -10.57 0.66 -37.59
N ALA A 7 -10.46 -0.58 -38.07
CA ALA A 7 -10.54 -1.78 -37.23
C ALA A 7 -9.42 -1.86 -36.18
N GLY A 8 -8.21 -1.45 -36.55
CA GLY A 8 -7.06 -1.44 -35.64
C GLY A 8 -7.20 -0.41 -34.52
N LEU A 9 -7.91 0.70 -34.76
CA LEU A 9 -8.16 1.71 -33.74
C LEU A 9 -9.07 1.18 -32.63
N VAL A 10 -10.17 0.51 -33.00
CA VAL A 10 -11.10 -0.08 -32.02
C VAL A 10 -10.38 -1.14 -31.17
N GLN A 11 -9.67 -2.07 -31.84
CA GLN A 11 -8.91 -3.11 -31.14
C GLN A 11 -7.84 -2.50 -30.21
N ALA A 12 -7.10 -1.49 -30.67
CA ALA A 12 -6.08 -0.82 -29.86
C ALA A 12 -6.70 -0.16 -28.62
N ALA A 13 -7.86 0.48 -28.75
CA ALA A 13 -8.59 1.08 -27.64
C ALA A 13 -8.98 0.04 -26.59
N THR A 14 -9.71 -1.01 -27.00
CA THR A 14 -10.20 -2.06 -26.10
C THR A 14 -9.05 -2.80 -25.42
N VAL A 15 -8.01 -3.21 -26.16
CA VAL A 15 -6.86 -3.93 -25.59
C VAL A 15 -6.08 -3.06 -24.62
N THR A 16 -5.86 -1.77 -24.95
CA THR A 16 -5.12 -0.87 -24.06
C THR A 16 -5.85 -0.67 -22.74
N ILE A 17 -7.16 -0.41 -22.77
CA ILE A 17 -7.93 -0.24 -21.53
C ILE A 17 -8.05 -1.55 -20.75
N SER A 18 -8.15 -2.70 -21.45
CA SER A 18 -8.16 -4.01 -20.79
C SER A 18 -6.84 -4.26 -20.03
N ALA A 19 -5.70 -3.95 -20.64
CA ALA A 19 -4.39 -4.05 -19.98
C ALA A 19 -4.26 -3.09 -18.79
N VAL A 20 -4.83 -1.88 -18.88
CA VAL A 20 -4.90 -0.97 -17.72
C VAL A 20 -5.76 -1.56 -16.62
N ALA A 21 -6.90 -2.17 -16.94
CA ALA A 21 -7.76 -2.81 -15.94
C ALA A 21 -7.09 -4.02 -15.28
N GLU A 22 -6.30 -4.81 -16.02
CA GLU A 22 -5.50 -5.91 -15.47
C GLU A 22 -4.46 -5.41 -14.49
N ALA A 23 -3.70 -4.40 -14.91
CA ALA A 23 -2.71 -3.75 -14.06
C ALA A 23 -3.36 -3.16 -12.81
N TRP A 24 -4.49 -2.47 -12.93
CA TRP A 24 -5.26 -1.95 -11.80
C TRP A 24 -5.72 -3.06 -10.83
N LEU A 25 -6.20 -4.20 -11.32
CA LEU A 25 -6.60 -5.34 -10.47
C LEU A 25 -5.44 -5.88 -9.63
N VAL A 26 -4.23 -5.85 -10.19
CA VAL A 26 -3.05 -6.20 -9.43
C VAL A 26 -2.49 -5.02 -8.67
N GLY A 27 -2.87 -3.76 -8.98
CA GLY A 27 -2.63 -2.41 -8.42
C GLY A 27 -1.54 -1.54 -9.10
N GLU A 28 -1.09 -1.87 -10.32
CA GLU A 28 -0.04 -1.15 -11.10
C GLU A 28 -0.63 0.05 -11.85
N GLU A 29 -1.74 0.63 -11.38
CA GLU A 29 -2.46 1.68 -12.12
C GLU A 29 -1.60 2.93 -12.36
N ASN A 30 -0.73 3.29 -11.42
CA ASN A 30 0.10 4.49 -11.50
C ASN A 30 1.08 4.46 -12.68
N ASP A 31 1.51 3.27 -13.10
CA ASP A 31 2.45 3.10 -14.21
C ASP A 31 1.77 3.27 -15.58
N LEU A 32 0.43 3.27 -15.61
CA LEU A 32 -0.36 3.19 -16.84
C LEU A 32 -1.31 4.38 -17.08
N THR A 33 -1.23 5.46 -16.31
CA THR A 33 -2.04 6.67 -16.53
C THR A 33 -1.95 7.19 -17.99
N VAL A 34 -0.74 7.19 -18.57
CA VAL A 34 -0.53 7.61 -19.97
C VAL A 34 -1.19 6.64 -20.97
N ALA A 35 -1.19 5.34 -20.66
CA ALA A 35 -1.84 4.33 -21.48
C ALA A 35 -3.37 4.46 -21.40
N LEU A 36 -3.91 4.72 -20.21
CA LEU A 36 -5.33 4.96 -19.99
C LEU A 36 -5.85 6.15 -20.81
N GLU A 37 -5.19 7.32 -20.72
CA GLU A 37 -5.58 8.51 -21.49
C GLU A 37 -5.47 8.30 -23.01
N ARG A 38 -4.55 7.44 -23.45
CA ARG A 38 -4.42 7.09 -24.86
C ARG A 38 -5.55 6.15 -25.30
N GLY A 39 -5.82 5.11 -24.52
CA GLY A 39 -6.91 4.15 -24.78
C GLY A 39 -8.27 4.84 -24.80
N LEU A 40 -8.55 5.74 -23.86
CA LEU A 40 -9.79 6.51 -23.80
C LEU A 40 -9.98 7.38 -25.04
N ARG A 41 -8.95 8.14 -25.46
CA ARG A 41 -9.04 8.96 -26.68
C ARG A 41 -9.30 8.11 -27.93
N TRP A 42 -8.68 6.94 -28.03
CA TRP A 42 -8.94 6.01 -29.14
C TRP A 42 -10.37 5.46 -29.09
N ALA A 43 -10.88 5.13 -27.91
CA ALA A 43 -12.26 4.66 -27.74
C ALA A 43 -13.28 5.74 -28.12
N GLU A 44 -13.08 6.98 -27.64
CA GLU A 44 -13.94 8.12 -27.98
C GLU A 44 -13.94 8.40 -29.49
N THR A 45 -12.76 8.37 -30.13
CA THR A 45 -12.65 8.55 -31.59
C THR A 45 -13.39 7.43 -32.33
N ALA A 46 -13.17 6.17 -31.94
CA ALA A 46 -13.82 5.03 -32.56
C ALA A 46 -15.35 5.06 -32.42
N ILE A 47 -15.87 5.45 -31.26
CA ILE A 47 -17.31 5.58 -31.01
C ILE A 47 -17.90 6.73 -31.85
N ALA A 48 -17.24 7.90 -31.85
CA ALA A 48 -17.70 9.07 -32.60
C ALA A 48 -17.75 8.83 -34.11
N GLU A 49 -16.80 8.05 -34.64
CA GLU A 49 -16.74 7.68 -36.06
C GLU A 49 -17.60 6.45 -36.42
N GLY A 50 -18.27 5.82 -35.43
CA GLY A 50 -19.08 4.62 -35.66
C GLY A 50 -18.26 3.42 -36.12
N LEU A 51 -16.99 3.33 -35.69
CA LEU A 51 -16.09 2.27 -36.12
C LEU A 51 -16.41 0.94 -35.43
N ALA A 52 -16.39 -0.12 -36.21
CA ALA A 52 -16.44 -1.50 -35.73
C ALA A 52 -15.23 -2.28 -36.25
N TYR A 53 -14.88 -3.37 -35.56
CA TYR A 53 -13.89 -4.33 -36.03
C TYR A 53 -14.45 -5.75 -35.95
N GLY A 54 -13.78 -6.71 -36.60
CA GLY A 54 -14.13 -8.13 -36.55
C GLY A 54 -15.46 -8.52 -37.23
N GLY A 55 -15.87 -9.77 -37.05
CA GLY A 55 -17.02 -10.38 -37.74
C GLY A 55 -18.39 -10.03 -37.18
N ASP A 56 -18.45 -9.38 -36.01
CA ASP A 56 -19.71 -9.04 -35.32
C ASP A 56 -19.65 -7.65 -34.69
N ALA A 57 -20.04 -6.63 -35.47
CA ALA A 57 -19.94 -5.23 -35.08
C ALA A 57 -20.60 -4.91 -33.72
N LEU A 58 -21.69 -5.61 -33.35
CA LEU A 58 -22.41 -5.35 -32.11
C LEU A 58 -21.66 -5.89 -30.90
N LEU A 59 -21.10 -7.09 -30.99
CA LEU A 59 -20.25 -7.67 -29.96
C LEU A 59 -19.04 -6.77 -29.64
N PHE A 60 -18.38 -6.26 -30.68
CA PHE A 60 -17.24 -5.36 -30.50
C PHE A 60 -17.64 -3.98 -30.00
N SER A 61 -18.82 -3.48 -30.36
CA SER A 61 -19.38 -2.26 -29.79
C SER A 61 -19.59 -2.39 -28.28
N VAL A 62 -20.09 -3.53 -27.80
CA VAL A 62 -20.24 -3.80 -26.34
C VAL A 62 -18.88 -3.71 -25.65
N GLY A 63 -17.89 -4.46 -26.14
CA GLY A 63 -16.54 -4.48 -25.55
C GLY A 63 -15.88 -3.09 -25.54
N LEU A 64 -16.02 -2.32 -26.62
CA LEU A 64 -15.48 -0.95 -26.73
C LEU A 64 -16.14 0.01 -25.74
N LYS A 65 -17.48 0.04 -25.69
CA LYS A 65 -18.23 0.97 -24.84
C LYS A 65 -18.05 0.64 -23.36
N ARG A 66 -18.05 -0.65 -22.99
CA ARG A 66 -17.73 -1.09 -21.62
C ARG A 66 -16.31 -0.71 -21.23
N ALA A 67 -15.32 -0.98 -22.10
CA ALA A 67 -13.94 -0.58 -21.84
C ALA A 67 -13.84 0.94 -21.62
N ARG A 68 -14.49 1.77 -22.45
CA ARG A 68 -14.57 3.22 -22.24
C ARG A 68 -15.18 3.56 -20.88
N ALA A 69 -16.32 2.98 -20.51
CA ALA A 69 -16.99 3.27 -19.24
C ALA A 69 -16.12 2.94 -18.03
N VAL A 70 -15.45 1.77 -18.06
CA VAL A 70 -14.46 1.37 -17.05
C VAL A 70 -13.30 2.35 -16.99
N GLY A 71 -12.71 2.70 -18.13
CA GLY A 71 -11.59 3.64 -18.18
C GLY A 71 -11.96 5.04 -17.68
N MET A 72 -13.18 5.50 -17.97
CA MET A 72 -13.73 6.77 -17.47
C MET A 72 -13.86 6.75 -15.95
N TRP A 73 -14.37 5.65 -15.41
CA TRP A 73 -14.50 5.44 -13.98
C TRP A 73 -13.14 5.43 -13.29
N MET A 74 -12.17 4.66 -13.79
CA MET A 74 -10.80 4.64 -13.25
C MET A 74 -10.12 6.01 -13.32
N ARG A 75 -10.37 6.78 -14.39
CA ARG A 75 -9.79 8.13 -14.55
C ARG A 75 -10.36 9.14 -13.56
N ARG A 76 -11.67 9.12 -13.33
CA ARG A 76 -12.39 10.18 -12.60
C ARG A 76 -12.75 9.81 -11.17
N ASP A 77 -12.59 8.55 -10.81
CA ASP A 77 -13.05 7.98 -9.54
C ASP A 77 -14.57 8.11 -9.31
N VAL A 78 -15.33 8.34 -10.38
CA VAL A 78 -16.79 8.53 -10.37
C VAL A 78 -17.37 7.82 -11.59
N LEU A 79 -18.50 7.14 -11.40
CA LEU A 79 -19.21 6.46 -12.48
C LEU A 79 -19.78 7.47 -13.47
N ASP A 80 -19.31 7.42 -14.72
CA ASP A 80 -19.88 8.18 -15.82
C ASP A 80 -21.16 7.48 -16.31
N ARG A 81 -22.31 7.88 -15.76
CA ARG A 81 -23.62 7.28 -16.08
C ARG A 81 -23.94 7.29 -17.56
N GLY A 82 -23.51 8.32 -18.30
CA GLY A 82 -23.71 8.40 -19.75
C GLY A 82 -22.90 7.33 -20.49
N ALA A 83 -21.64 7.14 -20.13
CA ALA A 83 -20.81 6.08 -20.70
C ALA A 83 -21.36 4.68 -20.37
N TRP A 84 -21.85 4.47 -19.15
CA TRP A 84 -22.49 3.21 -18.75
C TRP A 84 -23.84 2.98 -19.44
N HIS A 85 -24.65 4.03 -19.66
CA HIS A 85 -25.88 3.95 -20.44
C HIS A 85 -25.59 3.47 -21.87
N GLU A 86 -24.61 4.08 -22.56
CA GLU A 86 -24.23 3.65 -23.91
C GLU A 86 -23.78 2.17 -23.95
N ALA A 87 -23.06 1.71 -22.92
CA ALA A 87 -22.65 0.32 -22.77
C ALA A 87 -23.85 -0.60 -22.52
N GLY A 88 -24.75 -0.22 -21.61
CA GLY A 88 -25.98 -0.95 -21.29
C GLY A 88 -26.91 -1.09 -22.50
N GLU A 89 -27.11 -0.04 -23.29
CA GLU A 89 -27.88 -0.11 -24.53
C GLU A 89 -27.27 -1.10 -25.54
N ALA A 90 -25.95 -1.05 -25.73
CA ALA A 90 -25.27 -1.97 -26.64
C ALA A 90 -25.37 -3.42 -26.14
N SER A 91 -25.17 -3.65 -24.84
CA SER A 91 -25.27 -4.96 -24.20
C SER A 91 -26.70 -5.53 -24.31
N ALA A 92 -27.71 -4.70 -24.07
CA ALA A 92 -29.11 -5.10 -24.21
C ALA A 92 -29.49 -5.40 -25.66
N ALA A 93 -28.99 -4.61 -26.62
CA ALA A 93 -29.19 -4.87 -28.04
C ALA A 93 -28.55 -6.20 -28.47
N LEU A 94 -27.31 -6.46 -28.02
CA LEU A 94 -26.60 -7.71 -28.29
C LEU A 94 -27.37 -8.91 -27.73
N TRP A 95 -27.75 -8.83 -26.46
CA TRP A 95 -28.46 -9.90 -25.78
C TRP A 95 -29.81 -10.22 -26.42
N ARG A 96 -30.60 -9.20 -26.79
CA ARG A 96 -31.88 -9.42 -27.50
C ARG A 96 -31.68 -10.13 -28.84
N ARG A 97 -30.67 -9.73 -29.62
CA ARG A 97 -30.35 -10.37 -30.89
C ARG A 97 -29.93 -11.83 -30.69
N GLU A 98 -29.11 -12.11 -29.68
CA GLU A 98 -28.61 -13.46 -29.43
C GLU A 98 -29.69 -14.39 -28.86
N ARG A 99 -30.60 -13.86 -28.02
CA ARG A 99 -31.72 -14.60 -27.45
C ARG A 99 -32.58 -15.27 -28.53
N ASP A 100 -32.77 -14.59 -29.66
CA ASP A 100 -33.65 -15.05 -30.72
C ASP A 100 -32.94 -16.00 -31.72
N ASP A 101 -31.62 -15.90 -31.86
CA ASP A 101 -30.89 -16.51 -32.98
C ASP A 101 -29.89 -17.64 -32.62
N ARG A 102 -29.28 -17.66 -31.41
CA ARG A 102 -28.07 -18.48 -31.13
C ARG A 102 -27.87 -18.83 -29.65
N PRO A 103 -26.95 -19.76 -29.29
CA PRO A 103 -26.43 -19.81 -27.91
C PRO A 103 -25.84 -18.44 -27.53
N LEU A 104 -26.27 -17.91 -26.38
CA LEU A 104 -25.88 -16.59 -25.87
C LEU A 104 -24.35 -16.52 -25.70
N LEU A 105 -23.70 -15.60 -26.41
CA LEU A 105 -22.30 -15.24 -26.21
C LEU A 105 -22.18 -14.17 -25.11
N SER A 106 -23.20 -13.32 -25.00
CA SER A 106 -23.34 -12.32 -23.94
C SER A 106 -24.28 -12.84 -22.86
N PRO A 107 -23.79 -13.15 -21.65
CA PRO A 107 -24.65 -13.60 -20.57
C PRO A 107 -25.55 -12.46 -20.09
N LEU A 108 -26.72 -12.79 -19.54
CA LEU A 108 -27.69 -11.80 -19.06
C LEU A 108 -27.08 -10.90 -17.97
N TYR A 109 -26.24 -11.45 -17.09
CA TYR A 109 -25.63 -10.69 -15.99
C TYR A 109 -24.80 -9.50 -16.45
N ASP A 110 -24.15 -9.58 -17.61
CA ASP A 110 -23.33 -8.50 -18.19
C ASP A 110 -24.22 -7.27 -18.48
N VAL A 111 -25.41 -7.52 -19.06
CA VAL A 111 -26.38 -6.47 -19.37
C VAL A 111 -26.95 -5.85 -18.10
N LEU A 112 -27.30 -6.69 -17.12
CA LEU A 112 -27.87 -6.23 -15.84
C LEU A 112 -26.88 -5.32 -15.09
N ILE A 113 -25.60 -5.67 -15.10
CA ILE A 113 -24.53 -4.87 -14.48
C ILE A 113 -24.37 -3.52 -15.20
N ASP A 114 -24.29 -3.52 -16.53
CA ASP A 114 -24.11 -2.26 -17.27
C ASP A 114 -25.29 -1.30 -17.06
N LEU A 115 -26.53 -1.82 -17.09
CA LEU A 115 -27.74 -1.02 -16.82
C LEU A 115 -27.79 -0.51 -15.38
N ALA A 116 -27.41 -1.36 -14.41
CA ALA A 116 -27.31 -0.93 -13.00
C ALA A 116 -26.31 0.22 -12.83
N LEU A 117 -25.13 0.11 -13.46
CA LEU A 117 -24.10 1.15 -13.43
C LEU A 117 -24.49 2.41 -14.21
N ALA A 118 -25.44 2.31 -15.15
CA ALA A 118 -26.07 3.47 -15.78
C ALA A 118 -27.09 4.19 -14.88
N GLY A 119 -27.44 3.61 -13.72
CA GLY A 119 -28.49 4.11 -12.83
C GLY A 119 -29.90 3.64 -13.23
N GLU A 120 -29.99 2.59 -14.06
CA GLU A 120 -31.23 2.09 -14.65
C GLU A 120 -31.67 0.75 -14.02
N ALA A 121 -31.66 0.70 -12.69
CA ALA A 121 -32.01 -0.52 -11.94
C ALA A 121 -33.41 -1.07 -12.31
N GLU A 122 -34.39 -0.21 -12.56
CA GLU A 122 -35.73 -0.61 -12.99
C GLU A 122 -35.72 -1.30 -14.37
N ALA A 123 -34.93 -0.78 -15.32
CA ALA A 123 -34.79 -1.39 -16.64
C ALA A 123 -34.09 -2.75 -16.56
N ALA A 124 -33.07 -2.87 -15.70
CA ALA A 124 -32.40 -4.14 -15.43
C ALA A 124 -33.36 -5.18 -14.82
N LEU A 125 -34.17 -4.78 -13.83
CA LEU A 125 -35.18 -5.64 -13.21
C LEU A 125 -36.21 -6.11 -14.25
N ALA A 126 -36.79 -5.20 -15.03
CA ALA A 126 -37.76 -5.53 -16.07
C ALA A 126 -37.18 -6.48 -17.13
N LEU A 127 -35.90 -6.29 -17.50
CA LEU A 127 -35.22 -7.20 -18.43
C LEU A 127 -35.07 -8.60 -17.82
N GLY A 128 -34.66 -8.68 -16.55
CA GLY A 128 -34.48 -9.94 -15.83
C GLY A 128 -35.77 -10.73 -15.65
N GLU A 129 -36.92 -10.06 -15.47
CA GLU A 129 -38.24 -10.69 -15.36
C GLU A 129 -38.75 -11.27 -16.70
N SER A 130 -38.19 -10.83 -17.83
CA SER A 130 -38.63 -11.26 -19.17
C SER A 130 -38.13 -12.65 -19.59
N VAL A 131 -37.32 -13.29 -18.74
CA VAL A 131 -36.66 -14.59 -18.95
C VAL A 131 -36.49 -15.34 -17.63
N GLU A 132 -36.17 -16.63 -17.70
CA GLU A 132 -35.68 -17.37 -16.54
C GLU A 132 -34.18 -17.05 -16.35
N PRO A 133 -33.79 -16.30 -15.30
CA PRO A 133 -32.41 -15.90 -15.13
C PRO A 133 -31.55 -17.06 -14.62
N ASP A 134 -30.33 -17.14 -15.14
CA ASP A 134 -29.29 -18.02 -14.61
C ASP A 134 -28.92 -17.62 -13.16
N PRO A 135 -28.23 -18.50 -12.41
CA PRO A 135 -27.92 -18.23 -11.00
C PRO A 135 -27.18 -16.91 -10.73
N ALA A 136 -26.26 -16.48 -11.61
CA ALA A 136 -25.52 -15.23 -11.43
C ALA A 136 -26.42 -14.02 -11.70
N SER A 137 -27.23 -14.04 -12.77
CA SER A 137 -28.23 -13.00 -13.03
C SER A 137 -29.26 -12.89 -11.91
N ARG A 138 -29.70 -14.01 -11.33
CA ARG A 138 -30.64 -14.02 -10.20
C ARG A 138 -30.06 -13.33 -8.96
N ALA A 139 -28.77 -13.55 -8.68
CA ALA A 139 -28.09 -12.87 -7.58
C ALA A 139 -28.03 -11.35 -7.81
N ILE A 140 -27.74 -10.89 -9.03
CA ILE A 140 -27.75 -9.46 -9.37
C ILE A 140 -29.13 -8.85 -9.22
N LEU A 141 -30.18 -9.52 -9.70
CA LEU A 141 -31.57 -9.05 -9.54
C LEU A 141 -31.96 -8.96 -8.06
N ALA A 142 -31.53 -9.90 -7.22
CA ALA A 142 -31.75 -9.85 -5.78
C ALA A 142 -31.03 -8.65 -5.12
N ILE A 143 -29.81 -8.32 -5.55
CA ILE A 143 -29.08 -7.13 -5.11
C ILE A 143 -29.85 -5.85 -5.50
N LEU A 144 -30.28 -5.76 -6.75
CA LEU A 144 -31.00 -4.59 -7.30
C LEU A 144 -32.35 -4.36 -6.62
N ALA A 145 -33.10 -5.43 -6.36
CA ALA A 145 -34.40 -5.36 -5.69
C ALA A 145 -34.29 -5.07 -4.17
N CYS A 146 -33.11 -5.28 -3.56
CA CYS A 146 -32.92 -5.12 -2.13
C CYS A 146 -32.83 -3.64 -1.73
N THR A 147 -33.82 -3.13 -1.00
CA THR A 147 -33.85 -1.75 -0.50
C THR A 147 -33.10 -1.55 0.82
N ASP A 148 -32.93 -2.62 1.62
CA ASP A 148 -32.15 -2.59 2.85
C ASP A 148 -30.65 -2.62 2.53
N ALA A 149 -29.91 -1.61 2.98
CA ALA A 149 -28.48 -1.47 2.66
C ALA A 149 -27.62 -2.59 3.27
N ALA A 150 -27.93 -3.03 4.50
CA ALA A 150 -27.16 -4.07 5.16
C ALA A 150 -27.36 -5.45 4.50
N GLN A 151 -28.61 -5.78 4.15
CA GLN A 151 -28.94 -6.98 3.39
C GLN A 151 -28.36 -6.92 1.97
N ARG A 152 -28.39 -5.75 1.32
CA ARG A 152 -27.75 -5.57 0.02
C ARG A 152 -26.25 -5.81 0.09
N ALA A 153 -25.58 -5.32 1.13
CA ALA A 153 -24.14 -5.55 1.34
C ALA A 153 -23.82 -7.05 1.46
N ARG A 154 -24.64 -7.81 2.21
CA ARG A 154 -24.54 -9.27 2.29
C ARG A 154 -24.72 -9.94 0.93
N TYR A 155 -25.74 -9.56 0.16
CA TYR A 155 -25.94 -10.12 -1.18
C TYR A 155 -24.78 -9.81 -2.13
N VAL A 156 -24.18 -8.61 -2.04
CA VAL A 156 -22.96 -8.28 -2.80
C VAL A 156 -21.80 -9.18 -2.40
N TYR A 157 -21.59 -9.41 -1.10
CA TYR A 157 -20.56 -10.33 -0.63
C TYR A 157 -20.76 -11.76 -1.14
N ASP A 158 -21.97 -12.30 -0.99
CA ASP A 158 -22.30 -13.66 -1.44
C ASP A 158 -22.09 -13.80 -2.95
N PHE A 159 -22.54 -12.81 -3.72
CA PHE A 159 -22.33 -12.76 -5.16
C PHE A 159 -20.84 -12.73 -5.54
N LEU A 160 -20.06 -11.81 -4.96
CA LEU A 160 -18.64 -11.69 -5.30
C LEU A 160 -17.84 -12.92 -4.86
N SER A 161 -18.06 -13.42 -3.64
CA SER A 161 -17.33 -14.59 -3.12
C SER A 161 -17.63 -15.86 -3.93
N GLN A 162 -18.86 -16.01 -4.43
CA GLN A 162 -19.25 -17.15 -5.26
C GLN A 162 -18.72 -17.04 -6.69
N TRP A 163 -18.90 -15.90 -7.35
CA TRP A 163 -18.74 -15.78 -8.81
C TRP A 163 -17.40 -15.19 -9.23
N LEU A 164 -16.85 -14.23 -8.47
CA LEU A 164 -15.59 -13.58 -8.83
C LEU A 164 -14.42 -14.57 -9.01
N PRO A 165 -14.16 -15.56 -8.13
CA PRO A 165 -13.10 -16.55 -8.38
C PRO A 165 -13.32 -17.38 -9.64
N GLN A 166 -14.57 -17.65 -10.02
CA GLN A 166 -14.88 -18.38 -11.26
C GLN A 166 -14.66 -17.52 -12.50
N TRP A 167 -14.77 -16.19 -12.38
CA TRP A 167 -14.65 -15.28 -13.49
C TRP A 167 -13.22 -14.76 -13.70
N LEU A 168 -12.44 -14.68 -12.63
CA LEU A 168 -11.01 -14.34 -12.66
C LEU A 168 -10.23 -15.44 -13.40
N GLY A 169 -10.05 -15.25 -14.70
CA GLY A 169 -9.39 -16.19 -15.61
C GLY A 169 -10.21 -16.54 -16.85
N TYR A 170 -11.51 -16.25 -16.85
CA TYR A 170 -12.41 -16.51 -17.98
C TYR A 170 -12.97 -15.23 -18.62
N LEU A 171 -13.27 -14.22 -17.81
CA LEU A 171 -13.84 -12.97 -18.32
C LEU A 171 -12.75 -11.98 -18.74
N PRO A 172 -13.02 -11.16 -19.78
CA PRO A 172 -12.20 -10.01 -20.08
C PRO A 172 -12.12 -9.06 -18.87
N SER A 173 -10.95 -8.46 -18.67
CA SER A 173 -10.66 -7.61 -17.52
C SER A 173 -11.60 -6.41 -17.34
N PRO A 174 -12.13 -5.76 -18.40
CA PRO A 174 -13.20 -4.76 -18.26
C PRO A 174 -14.51 -5.31 -17.66
N ASN A 175 -14.85 -6.58 -17.89
CA ASN A 175 -16.03 -7.20 -17.27
C ASN A 175 -15.79 -7.41 -15.77
N ILE A 176 -14.60 -7.86 -15.37
CA ILE A 176 -14.24 -7.96 -13.96
C ILE A 176 -14.31 -6.60 -13.29
N ALA A 177 -13.75 -5.56 -13.92
CA ALA A 177 -13.84 -4.20 -13.41
C ALA A 177 -15.29 -3.70 -13.28
N ALA A 178 -16.18 -4.04 -14.23
CA ALA A 178 -17.60 -3.70 -14.16
C ALA A 178 -18.31 -4.41 -12.99
N VAL A 179 -18.04 -5.70 -12.77
CA VAL A 179 -18.55 -6.47 -11.61
C VAL A 179 -18.13 -5.81 -10.30
N LEU A 180 -16.87 -5.38 -10.20
CA LEU A 180 -16.34 -4.70 -9.02
C LEU A 180 -16.92 -3.29 -8.84
N ALA A 181 -17.09 -2.53 -9.92
CA ALA A 181 -17.78 -1.25 -9.90
C ALA A 181 -19.23 -1.39 -9.42
N PHE A 182 -19.92 -2.46 -9.83
CA PHE A 182 -21.28 -2.75 -9.37
C PHE A 182 -21.32 -3.08 -7.87
N GLY A 183 -20.39 -3.91 -7.39
CA GLY A 183 -20.31 -4.29 -5.98
C GLY A 183 -19.85 -3.17 -5.03
N PHE A 184 -18.97 -2.28 -5.48
CA PHE A 184 -18.28 -1.32 -4.60
C PHE A 184 -18.29 0.14 -5.07
N GLY A 185 -18.56 0.43 -6.34
CA GLY A 185 -18.51 1.80 -6.89
C GLY A 185 -19.84 2.56 -6.79
N ASP A 186 -20.98 1.87 -6.78
CA ASP A 186 -22.32 2.47 -6.78
C ASP A 186 -23.17 2.12 -5.54
N GLN A 187 -22.53 1.93 -4.40
CA GLN A 187 -23.21 1.50 -3.18
C GLN A 187 -23.22 2.60 -2.12
N PRO A 188 -24.10 2.53 -1.09
CA PRO A 188 -24.02 3.42 0.06
C PRO A 188 -22.66 3.42 0.78
N TRP A 189 -21.88 2.35 0.60
CA TRP A 189 -20.50 2.18 1.06
C TRP A 189 -19.46 2.40 -0.04
N ALA A 190 -19.78 3.20 -1.07
CA ALA A 190 -18.93 3.37 -2.24
C ALA A 190 -17.47 3.67 -1.88
N LEU A 191 -16.59 3.03 -2.65
CA LEU A 191 -15.14 3.12 -2.56
C LEU A 191 -14.59 3.85 -3.77
N SER A 192 -13.43 4.48 -3.59
CA SER A 192 -12.62 4.87 -4.74
C SER A 192 -12.25 3.64 -5.56
N SER A 193 -12.23 3.80 -6.88
CA SER A 193 -11.65 2.86 -7.83
C SER A 193 -10.24 2.43 -7.40
N ALA A 194 -9.42 3.32 -6.84
CA ALA A 194 -8.10 3.01 -6.32
C ALA A 194 -8.13 2.06 -5.09
N SER A 195 -9.19 2.12 -4.27
CA SER A 195 -9.33 1.29 -3.07
C SER A 195 -9.93 -0.09 -3.32
N ILE A 196 -10.67 -0.28 -4.42
CA ILE A 196 -11.36 -1.55 -4.70
C ILE A 196 -10.41 -2.76 -4.84
N PRO A 197 -9.26 -2.67 -5.55
CA PRO A 197 -8.33 -3.79 -5.64
C PRO A 197 -7.85 -4.28 -4.26
N ASN A 198 -7.73 -3.36 -3.29
CA ASN A 198 -7.36 -3.71 -1.91
C ASN A 198 -8.43 -4.60 -1.22
N LEU A 199 -9.70 -4.52 -1.62
CA LEU A 199 -10.76 -5.36 -1.06
C LEU A 199 -10.97 -6.69 -1.80
N VAL A 200 -10.68 -6.75 -3.11
CA VAL A 200 -10.92 -7.95 -3.94
C VAL A 200 -10.30 -9.20 -3.32
N TYR A 201 -9.04 -9.11 -2.91
CA TYR A 201 -8.31 -10.23 -2.30
C TYR A 201 -8.82 -10.60 -0.92
N SER A 202 -9.50 -9.68 -0.24
CA SER A 202 -10.16 -9.96 1.04
C SER A 202 -11.47 -10.71 0.83
N VAL A 203 -12.22 -10.40 -0.23
CA VAL A 203 -13.47 -11.12 -0.57
C VAL A 203 -13.17 -12.54 -1.07
N VAL A 204 -12.10 -12.69 -1.85
CA VAL A 204 -11.72 -13.95 -2.50
C VAL A 204 -10.35 -14.42 -1.98
N PRO A 205 -10.30 -15.03 -0.78
CA PRO A 205 -9.03 -15.41 -0.13
C PRO A 205 -8.25 -16.49 -0.89
N SER A 206 -8.88 -17.19 -1.83
CA SER A 206 -8.21 -18.16 -2.70
C SER A 206 -7.31 -17.51 -3.76
N LEU A 207 -7.42 -16.20 -3.98
CA LEU A 207 -6.57 -15.51 -4.95
C LEU A 207 -5.17 -15.26 -4.38
N PRO A 208 -4.12 -15.53 -5.16
CA PRO A 208 -2.77 -15.16 -4.76
C PRO A 208 -2.66 -13.64 -4.68
N VAL A 209 -2.34 -13.12 -3.50
CA VAL A 209 -2.17 -11.68 -3.27
C VAL A 209 -0.90 -11.18 -3.99
N PRO A 210 -1.02 -10.21 -4.91
CA PRO A 210 0.13 -9.58 -5.56
C PRO A 210 1.15 -9.05 -4.53
N PRO A 211 2.47 -9.13 -4.81
CA PRO A 211 3.51 -8.76 -3.85
C PRO A 211 3.34 -7.38 -3.20
N ARG A 212 2.86 -6.39 -3.94
CA ARG A 212 2.63 -5.02 -3.42
C ARG A 212 1.37 -4.86 -2.56
N PHE A 213 0.48 -5.84 -2.55
CA PHE A 213 -0.69 -5.90 -1.68
C PHE A 213 -0.46 -6.81 -0.46
N LYS A 214 0.73 -7.42 -0.36
CA LYS A 214 1.18 -8.06 0.87
C LYS A 214 1.49 -6.96 1.88
N GLY A 215 0.79 -7.00 3.01
CA GLY A 215 1.02 -6.12 4.15
C GLY A 215 1.14 -6.93 5.43
N GLY A 216 1.47 -6.25 6.52
CA GLY A 216 1.53 -6.81 7.87
C GLY A 216 0.20 -7.39 8.38
N ALA A 217 0.31 -8.18 9.44
CA ALA A 217 -0.81 -8.89 10.08
C ALA A 217 -1.70 -8.00 10.96
N THR A 218 -1.33 -6.74 11.17
CA THR A 218 -2.08 -5.79 11.97
C THR A 218 -1.99 -4.39 11.36
N ALA A 219 -3.07 -3.63 11.44
CA ALA A 219 -3.11 -2.23 11.04
C ALA A 219 -4.17 -1.46 11.83
N SER A 220 -3.97 -0.17 12.02
CA SER A 220 -4.93 0.70 12.70
C SER A 220 -5.29 1.89 11.85
N ILE A 221 -6.52 2.36 11.96
CA ILE A 221 -7.02 3.57 11.28
C ILE A 221 -7.48 4.55 12.34
N GLY A 222 -6.86 5.73 12.42
CA GLY A 222 -7.35 6.83 13.25
C GLY A 222 -8.25 7.75 12.43
N PHE A 223 -9.36 8.21 13.00
CA PHE A 223 -10.20 9.22 12.34
C PHE A 223 -9.78 10.62 12.78
N PRO A 224 -9.22 11.47 11.92
CA PRO A 224 -8.99 12.85 12.32
C PRO A 224 -10.33 13.53 12.65
N LEU A 225 -10.36 14.29 13.76
CA LEU A 225 -11.40 15.28 14.00
C LEU A 225 -11.41 16.24 12.79
N PRO A 226 -12.56 16.46 12.11
CA PRO A 226 -13.90 16.51 12.67
C PRO A 226 -14.91 15.53 12.03
N THR A 227 -14.53 14.29 11.74
CA THR A 227 -15.48 13.29 11.20
C THR A 227 -16.59 12.98 12.22
N ASP A 228 -17.86 12.98 11.78
CA ASP A 228 -19.01 12.52 12.56
C ASP A 228 -18.87 11.02 12.83
N PRO A 229 -18.57 10.59 14.08
CA PRO A 229 -18.29 9.19 14.36
C PRO A 229 -19.49 8.27 14.09
N ALA A 230 -20.72 8.79 14.21
CA ALA A 230 -21.92 8.02 13.91
C ALA A 230 -22.07 7.71 12.42
N ARG A 231 -21.69 8.65 11.55
CA ARG A 231 -21.66 8.42 10.09
C ARG A 231 -20.59 7.40 9.73
N SER A 232 -19.38 7.53 10.28
CA SER A 232 -18.26 6.59 10.03
C SER A 232 -18.59 5.19 10.52
N PHE A 233 -19.17 5.06 11.73
CA PHE A 233 -19.59 3.77 12.28
C PHE A 233 -20.64 3.06 11.39
N ARG A 234 -21.67 3.80 10.92
CA ARG A 234 -22.66 3.24 9.99
C ARG A 234 -22.02 2.80 8.66
N LYS A 235 -21.13 3.62 8.09
CA LYS A 235 -20.44 3.28 6.83
C LYS A 235 -19.51 2.07 7.02
N LEU A 236 -18.80 1.98 8.14
CA LEU A 236 -17.99 0.83 8.52
C LEU A 236 -18.83 -0.44 8.57
N GLY A 237 -19.98 -0.42 9.26
CA GLY A 237 -20.86 -1.59 9.35
C GLY A 237 -21.31 -2.12 7.98
N LEU A 238 -21.57 -1.23 7.02
CA LEU A 238 -21.92 -1.61 5.64
C LEU A 238 -20.71 -2.18 4.87
N LEU A 239 -19.52 -1.60 5.01
CA LEU A 239 -18.29 -2.12 4.41
C LEU A 239 -17.96 -3.52 4.94
N LEU A 240 -18.07 -3.73 6.25
CA LEU A 240 -17.80 -5.01 6.89
C LEU A 240 -18.82 -6.08 6.47
N ALA A 241 -20.09 -5.71 6.35
CA ALA A 241 -21.10 -6.61 5.78
C ALA A 241 -20.81 -6.99 4.32
N ALA A 242 -20.32 -6.04 3.50
CA ALA A 242 -19.91 -6.29 2.12
C ALA A 242 -18.63 -7.16 2.00
N LEU A 243 -17.94 -7.38 3.11
CA LEU A 243 -16.79 -8.29 3.24
C LEU A 243 -17.14 -9.60 3.96
N GLY A 244 -18.41 -9.80 4.31
CA GLY A 244 -18.89 -10.99 5.00
C GLY A 244 -18.49 -11.07 6.48
N LEU A 245 -18.09 -9.95 7.09
CA LEU A 245 -17.87 -9.90 8.53
C LEU A 245 -19.20 -9.69 9.26
N ALA A 246 -19.42 -10.47 10.30
CA ALA A 246 -20.56 -10.35 11.18
C ALA A 246 -20.14 -9.61 12.45
N ARG A 247 -21.04 -8.76 12.96
CA ARG A 247 -20.85 -8.14 14.28
C ARG A 247 -20.92 -9.22 15.34
N ASP A 248 -19.97 -9.24 16.27
CA ASP A 248 -19.96 -10.20 17.36
C ASP A 248 -21.24 -10.04 18.21
N PRO A 249 -22.08 -11.10 18.34
CA PRO A 249 -23.30 -11.04 19.14
C PRO A 249 -23.02 -10.89 20.64
N ASP A 250 -21.83 -11.25 21.11
CA ASP A 250 -21.43 -11.18 22.52
C ASP A 250 -20.90 -9.78 22.90
N ALA A 251 -20.68 -8.90 21.92
CA ALA A 251 -20.42 -7.49 22.18
C ALA A 251 -21.72 -6.79 22.62
N GLU A 252 -21.80 -6.37 23.88
CA GLU A 252 -22.98 -5.72 24.47
C GLU A 252 -23.64 -4.70 23.51
N VAL A 253 -24.97 -4.74 23.39
CA VAL A 253 -25.75 -3.79 22.60
C VAL A 253 -25.71 -2.42 23.28
N GLN A 254 -24.71 -1.63 22.89
CA GLN A 254 -24.55 -0.24 23.31
C GLN A 254 -25.46 0.70 22.48
N PRO A 255 -25.67 1.97 22.91
CA PRO A 255 -26.41 3.00 22.17
C PRO A 255 -25.96 3.15 20.70
N LEU A 256 -26.69 3.96 19.91
CA LEU A 256 -26.51 4.17 18.46
C LEU A 256 -25.05 4.35 17.98
N LEU A 257 -24.16 4.84 18.84
CA LEU A 257 -22.71 4.80 18.67
C LEU A 257 -22.08 4.07 19.87
N PRO A 258 -21.50 2.88 19.68
CA PRO A 258 -20.85 2.17 20.77
C PRO A 258 -19.44 2.71 21.05
N HIS A 259 -18.99 2.65 22.31
CA HIS A 259 -17.59 2.86 22.69
C HIS A 259 -16.68 1.74 22.17
N PHE A 260 -17.25 0.54 22.01
CA PHE A 260 -16.57 -0.62 21.45
C PHE A 260 -17.53 -1.49 20.62
N ALA A 261 -17.09 -1.92 19.45
CA ALA A 261 -17.77 -2.96 18.67
C ALA A 261 -16.75 -3.80 17.91
N SER A 262 -16.96 -5.11 17.85
CA SER A 262 -16.09 -6.03 17.11
C SER A 262 -16.86 -6.74 16.00
N TRP A 263 -16.14 -7.05 14.92
CA TRP A 263 -16.62 -7.86 13.81
C TRP A 263 -15.58 -8.94 13.47
N THR A 264 -16.05 -10.15 13.24
CA THR A 264 -15.19 -11.30 12.91
C THR A 264 -15.71 -12.01 11.65
N ARG A 265 -14.82 -12.71 10.95
CA ARG A 265 -15.18 -13.57 9.80
C ARG A 265 -15.07 -15.04 10.15
N HIS A 266 -16.17 -15.62 10.61
CA HIS A 266 -16.26 -17.05 10.86
C HIS A 266 -16.43 -17.86 9.55
N PRO A 267 -15.88 -19.09 9.41
CA PRO A 267 -14.89 -19.77 10.26
C PRO A 267 -13.44 -19.67 9.75
N ALA A 268 -13.21 -19.08 8.57
CA ALA A 268 -12.03 -19.43 7.75
C ALA A 268 -10.92 -18.37 7.71
N LEU A 269 -11.11 -17.21 8.34
CA LEU A 269 -10.13 -16.12 8.28
C LEU A 269 -9.99 -15.46 9.65
N ASP A 270 -8.76 -15.38 10.14
CA ASP A 270 -8.34 -14.68 11.37
C ASP A 270 -8.52 -13.15 11.28
N LEU A 271 -9.48 -12.68 10.48
CA LEU A 271 -9.78 -11.27 10.28
C LEU A 271 -10.76 -10.78 11.33
N GLU A 272 -10.28 -9.86 12.15
CA GLU A 272 -11.04 -9.18 13.20
C GLU A 272 -10.92 -7.67 12.99
N VAL A 273 -12.04 -6.97 13.15
CA VAL A 273 -12.11 -5.51 13.05
C VAL A 273 -12.78 -4.99 14.30
N ASP A 274 -12.10 -4.08 15.00
CA ASP A 274 -12.60 -3.46 16.22
C ASP A 274 -12.78 -1.96 16.02
N TRP A 275 -13.93 -1.45 16.43
CA TRP A 275 -14.20 -0.03 16.56
C TRP A 275 -13.97 0.39 18.00
N HIS A 276 -13.27 1.51 18.19
CA HIS A 276 -13.04 2.13 19.49
C HIS A 276 -13.45 3.60 19.45
N ALA A 277 -14.26 4.04 20.41
CA ALA A 277 -14.65 5.44 20.60
C ALA A 277 -14.63 5.82 22.10
N PRO A 278 -13.44 5.89 22.73
CA PRO A 278 -13.33 6.23 24.15
C PRO A 278 -13.71 7.69 24.44
N GLU A 279 -14.28 7.95 25.61
CA GLU A 279 -14.53 9.30 26.13
C GLU A 279 -13.56 9.63 27.28
N PRO A 280 -12.75 10.70 27.21
CA PRO A 280 -12.50 11.58 26.06
C PRO A 280 -11.51 10.94 25.06
N GLY A 281 -11.76 11.07 23.75
CA GLY A 281 -10.86 10.49 22.76
C GLY A 281 -11.31 10.64 21.31
N THR A 282 -10.42 10.25 20.40
CA THR A 282 -10.69 10.16 18.97
C THR A 282 -11.06 8.73 18.63
N ALA A 283 -12.12 8.54 17.84
CA ALA A 283 -12.49 7.21 17.39
C ALA A 283 -11.42 6.60 16.47
N TRP A 284 -11.27 5.28 16.51
CA TRP A 284 -10.31 4.56 15.67
C TRP A 284 -10.79 3.13 15.40
N ILE A 285 -10.18 2.50 14.38
CA ILE A 285 -10.40 1.10 14.03
C ILE A 285 -9.12 0.31 14.21
N GLU A 286 -9.19 -0.84 14.87
CA GLU A 286 -8.18 -1.89 14.82
C GLU A 286 -8.55 -2.93 13.75
N ILE A 287 -7.61 -3.34 12.92
CA ILE A 287 -7.77 -4.45 11.99
C ILE A 287 -6.67 -5.47 12.27
N ARG A 288 -7.06 -6.70 12.57
CA ARG A 288 -6.17 -7.82 12.89
C ARG A 288 -6.41 -8.95 11.91
N GLY A 289 -5.35 -9.64 11.49
CA GLY A 289 -5.43 -10.77 10.57
C GLY A 289 -4.72 -10.57 9.23
N GLU A 290 -4.76 -11.60 8.38
CA GLU A 290 -4.12 -11.54 7.06
C GLU A 290 -4.74 -10.44 6.17
N GLY A 291 -3.91 -9.52 5.70
CA GLY A 291 -4.34 -8.40 4.86
C GLY A 291 -4.89 -7.19 5.63
N ALA A 292 -4.66 -7.11 6.94
CA ALA A 292 -5.08 -5.97 7.77
C ALA A 292 -4.66 -4.61 7.20
N GLU A 293 -3.40 -4.44 6.80
CA GLU A 293 -2.92 -3.17 6.21
C GLU A 293 -3.64 -2.80 4.91
N ARG A 294 -3.95 -3.80 4.09
CA ARG A 294 -4.64 -3.59 2.81
C ARG A 294 -6.08 -3.13 3.04
N LEU A 295 -6.76 -3.78 3.97
CA LEU A 295 -8.09 -3.35 4.44
C LEU A 295 -8.03 -1.96 5.08
N ALA A 296 -6.99 -1.67 5.85
CA ALA A 296 -6.82 -0.37 6.49
C ALA A 296 -6.72 0.75 5.45
N ARG A 297 -5.96 0.55 4.36
CA ARG A 297 -5.90 1.51 3.25
C ARG A 297 -7.26 1.71 2.59
N ALA A 298 -7.96 0.63 2.27
CA ALA A 298 -9.29 0.71 1.66
C ALA A 298 -10.31 1.44 2.55
N PHE A 299 -10.31 1.15 3.85
CA PHE A 299 -11.21 1.78 4.81
C PHE A 299 -10.79 3.21 5.13
N GLY A 300 -9.50 3.53 5.15
CA GLY A 300 -8.99 4.88 5.34
C GLY A 300 -9.56 5.82 4.28
N ASP A 301 -9.45 5.45 3.01
CA ASP A 301 -10.03 6.21 1.90
C ASP A 301 -11.56 6.30 2.03
N ALA A 302 -12.22 5.18 2.29
CA ALA A 302 -13.68 5.11 2.35
C ALA A 302 -14.28 5.94 3.49
N LEU A 303 -13.64 5.93 4.65
CA LEU A 303 -14.14 6.53 5.88
C LEU A 303 -13.52 7.91 6.15
N GLU A 304 -12.75 8.44 5.18
CA GLU A 304 -11.98 9.69 5.33
C GLU A 304 -11.05 9.64 6.57
N GLY A 305 -10.61 8.42 6.91
CA GLY A 305 -9.72 8.12 8.03
C GLY A 305 -8.25 8.15 7.60
N LYS A 306 -7.37 8.40 8.56
CA LYS A 306 -5.93 8.26 8.36
C LYS A 306 -5.50 6.90 8.86
N VAL A 307 -5.03 6.05 7.95
CA VAL A 307 -4.31 4.84 8.34
C VAL A 307 -3.14 5.28 9.20
N ALA A 308 -3.12 4.81 10.45
CA ALA A 308 -1.95 5.04 11.28
C ALA A 308 -0.76 4.42 10.54
N PRO A 309 0.36 5.15 10.39
CA PRO A 309 1.55 4.53 9.85
C PRO A 309 1.82 3.28 10.70
N ASP A 310 2.18 2.18 10.03
CA ASP A 310 2.56 0.98 10.77
C ASP A 310 3.62 1.36 11.82
N PRO A 311 3.76 0.66 12.96
CA PRO A 311 4.67 1.09 14.02
C PRO A 311 6.10 1.35 13.53
N GLN A 312 6.51 0.68 12.46
CA GLN A 312 7.80 0.84 11.80
C GLN A 312 7.89 2.17 11.04
N ALA A 313 6.86 2.52 10.28
CA ALA A 313 6.70 3.78 9.57
C ALA A 313 6.47 4.96 10.53
N ALA A 314 5.74 4.77 11.63
CA ALA A 314 5.54 5.78 12.67
C ALA A 314 6.87 6.11 13.35
N LEU A 315 7.64 5.06 13.67
CA LEU A 315 8.97 5.18 14.25
C LEU A 315 9.99 5.76 13.26
N ALA A 316 9.86 5.42 11.96
CA ALA A 316 10.62 6.06 10.90
C ALA A 316 10.25 7.54 10.73
N GLU A 317 8.96 7.88 10.84
CA GLU A 317 8.46 9.25 10.72
C GLU A 317 8.98 10.15 11.85
N LEU A 318 9.09 9.62 13.07
CA LEU A 318 9.80 10.26 14.17
C LEU A 318 11.25 10.61 13.80
N LEU A 319 11.88 9.81 12.92
CA LEU A 319 13.21 10.07 12.39
C LEU A 319 13.24 10.88 11.07
N THR A 320 12.09 11.18 10.45
CA THR A 320 12.04 11.90 9.16
C THR A 320 11.25 13.21 9.21
N VAL A 321 11.07 13.82 10.39
CA VAL A 321 10.42 15.14 10.55
C VAL A 321 10.88 16.08 9.42
N PRO A 322 9.97 16.57 8.56
CA PRO A 322 10.34 17.33 7.38
C PRO A 322 11.23 18.53 7.74
N PRO A 323 12.28 18.82 6.95
CA PRO A 323 13.21 19.91 7.19
C PRO A 323 12.60 21.31 6.93
N THR A 324 11.27 21.44 7.03
CA THR A 324 10.53 22.70 6.84
C THR A 324 10.89 23.75 7.89
N ILE A 325 11.53 23.34 8.98
CA ILE A 325 12.33 24.22 9.84
C ILE A 325 13.73 23.62 9.85
N ARG A 326 14.69 24.23 9.13
CA ARG A 326 16.12 23.88 9.14
C ARG A 326 16.76 24.20 10.51
N SER A 327 16.18 23.64 11.56
CA SER A 327 16.70 23.68 12.90
C SER A 327 17.71 22.55 13.04
N THR A 328 18.97 22.87 13.25
CA THR A 328 20.01 21.91 13.65
C THR A 328 19.63 21.14 14.92
N ALA A 329 18.70 21.67 15.74
CA ALA A 329 18.20 21.00 16.93
C ALA A 329 17.36 19.76 16.59
N ASN A 330 16.69 19.70 15.42
CA ASN A 330 15.90 18.52 15.04
C ASN A 330 16.80 17.30 14.74
N GLY A 331 17.96 17.52 14.13
CA GLY A 331 18.92 16.44 13.86
C GLY A 331 19.57 15.88 15.15
N HIS A 332 19.80 16.74 16.14
CA HIS A 332 20.32 16.34 17.44
C HIS A 332 19.34 15.45 18.21
N VAL A 333 18.06 15.83 18.30
CA VAL A 333 17.02 15.02 18.97
C VAL A 333 16.89 13.63 18.33
N ARG A 334 16.87 13.55 16.99
CA ARG A 334 16.81 12.26 16.29
C ARG A 334 18.04 11.39 16.54
N TRP A 335 19.21 12.02 16.60
CA TRP A 335 20.45 11.35 16.93
C TRP A 335 20.42 10.77 18.36
N GLU A 336 19.95 11.52 19.34
CA GLU A 336 19.78 11.06 20.73
C GLU A 336 18.75 9.93 20.84
N ILE A 337 17.60 10.04 20.18
CA ILE A 337 16.55 9.01 20.15
C ILE A 337 17.13 7.70 19.62
N LEU A 338 17.78 7.73 18.45
CA LEU A 338 18.33 6.54 17.82
C LEU A 338 19.43 5.92 18.70
N THR A 339 20.33 6.74 19.26
CA THR A 339 21.42 6.28 20.13
C THR A 339 20.90 5.62 21.40
N THR A 340 19.93 6.26 22.07
CA THR A 340 19.30 5.74 23.29
C THR A 340 18.57 4.44 23.00
N THR A 341 17.81 4.39 21.90
CA THR A 341 17.05 3.20 21.51
C THR A 341 17.97 2.01 21.25
N LEU A 342 19.02 2.20 20.44
CA LEU A 342 19.96 1.12 20.14
C LEU A 342 20.80 0.70 21.36
N SER A 343 21.00 1.59 22.34
CA SER A 343 21.72 1.27 23.58
C SER A 343 20.85 0.55 24.61
N ALA A 344 19.54 0.84 24.63
CA ALA A 344 18.59 0.27 25.58
C ALA A 344 18.05 -1.10 25.16
N MET A 345 18.08 -1.44 23.87
CA MET A 345 17.45 -2.67 23.40
C MET A 345 18.37 -3.90 23.57
N PRO A 346 17.91 -4.95 24.27
CA PRO A 346 18.55 -6.27 24.19
C PRO A 346 18.39 -6.84 22.78
N ALA A 347 19.24 -7.80 22.40
CA ALA A 347 19.29 -8.41 21.06
C ALA A 347 17.98 -9.06 20.56
N ALA A 348 16.90 -9.06 21.35
CA ALA A 348 15.69 -9.85 21.16
C ALA A 348 14.60 -9.21 20.26
N ASP A 349 14.55 -7.89 20.09
CA ASP A 349 13.51 -7.25 19.25
C ASP A 349 14.10 -6.58 18.00
N ARG A 350 14.54 -7.42 17.06
CA ARG A 350 15.03 -6.97 15.74
C ARG A 350 13.92 -6.40 14.87
N THR A 351 12.67 -6.80 15.09
CA THR A 351 11.48 -6.39 14.33
C THR A 351 11.19 -4.89 14.47
N THR A 352 11.38 -4.33 15.66
CA THR A 352 11.17 -2.89 15.91
C THR A 352 12.39 -2.06 15.50
N ILE A 353 13.61 -2.62 15.58
CA ILE A 353 14.85 -1.87 15.32
C ILE A 353 15.15 -1.72 13.83
N LEU A 354 14.91 -2.76 13.04
CA LEU A 354 15.27 -2.77 11.62
C LEU A 354 14.75 -1.52 10.86
N PRO A 355 13.50 -1.09 11.04
CA PRO A 355 12.97 0.11 10.38
C PRO A 355 13.57 1.41 10.90
N LEU A 356 13.78 1.51 12.22
CA LEU A 356 14.42 2.67 12.84
C LEU A 356 15.85 2.87 12.28
N VAL A 357 16.60 1.77 12.14
CA VAL A 357 17.95 1.80 11.53
C VAL A 357 17.86 2.13 10.04
N ALA A 358 16.90 1.56 9.31
CA ALA A 358 16.70 1.87 7.90
C ALA A 358 16.40 3.37 7.67
N ALA A 359 15.53 3.96 8.50
CA ALA A 359 15.23 5.39 8.48
C ALA A 359 16.47 6.23 8.83
N GLY A 360 17.20 5.84 9.88
CA GLY A 360 18.43 6.52 10.28
C GLY A 360 19.52 6.51 9.21
N LEU A 361 19.62 5.45 8.40
CA LEU A 361 20.54 5.39 7.24
C LEU A 361 20.19 6.40 6.14
N ALA A 362 18.91 6.75 6.02
CA ALA A 362 18.40 7.72 5.04
C ALA A 362 18.34 9.16 5.58
N ASP A 363 18.63 9.39 6.87
CA ASP A 363 18.55 10.72 7.48
C ASP A 363 19.52 11.71 6.82
N THR A 364 19.14 12.99 6.78
CA THR A 364 19.96 14.11 6.33
C THR A 364 21.11 14.48 7.27
N ASP A 365 20.97 14.23 8.58
CA ASP A 365 22.02 14.45 9.57
C ASP A 365 23.01 13.28 9.58
N TRP A 366 24.29 13.58 9.38
CA TRP A 366 25.32 12.55 9.31
C TRP A 366 25.49 11.79 10.63
N ARG A 367 25.19 12.41 11.78
CA ARG A 367 25.31 11.77 13.11
C ARG A 367 24.31 10.63 13.23
N VAL A 368 23.06 10.87 12.84
CA VAL A 368 22.00 9.85 12.78
C VAL A 368 22.43 8.69 11.87
N ARG A 369 22.95 9.01 10.67
CA ARG A 369 23.45 7.97 9.74
C ARG A 369 24.58 7.14 10.35
N MET A 370 25.52 7.74 11.06
CA MET A 370 26.64 6.99 11.65
C MET A 370 26.20 6.08 12.81
N VAL A 371 25.21 6.51 13.60
CA VAL A 371 24.59 5.65 14.63
C VAL A 371 23.82 4.49 13.97
N ALA A 372 23.09 4.75 12.89
CA ALA A 372 22.38 3.72 12.15
C ALA A 372 23.35 2.69 11.54
N ILE A 373 24.45 3.14 10.93
CA ILE A 373 25.53 2.27 10.44
C ILE A 373 26.08 1.39 11.57
N TRP A 374 26.34 1.96 12.74
CA TRP A 374 26.77 1.17 13.90
C TRP A 374 25.72 0.13 14.28
N GLY A 375 24.44 0.50 14.34
CA GLY A 375 23.32 -0.40 14.59
C GLY A 375 23.25 -1.59 13.63
N VAL A 376 23.47 -1.36 12.33
CA VAL A 376 23.56 -2.44 11.31
C VAL A 376 24.64 -3.46 11.68
N GLY A 377 25.81 -2.99 12.11
CA GLY A 377 26.91 -3.87 12.50
C GLY A 377 26.68 -4.60 13.82
N VAL A 378 26.24 -3.90 14.86
CA VAL A 378 26.07 -4.48 16.20
C VAL A 378 24.97 -5.52 16.25
N LEU A 379 23.86 -5.27 15.55
CA LEU A 379 22.68 -6.14 15.54
C LEU A 379 22.69 -7.16 14.39
N GLU A 380 23.75 -7.13 13.56
CA GLU A 380 23.95 -8.03 12.43
C GLU A 380 22.77 -7.99 11.44
N LEU A 381 22.34 -6.78 11.06
CA LEU A 381 21.17 -6.56 10.19
C LEU A 381 21.55 -6.77 8.72
N GLU A 382 21.67 -8.03 8.30
CA GLU A 382 22.11 -8.42 6.95
C GLU A 382 21.33 -7.70 5.83
N SER A 383 20.01 -7.60 5.97
CA SER A 383 19.12 -6.94 4.99
C SER A 383 19.43 -5.46 4.76
N LEU A 384 20.10 -4.79 5.72
CA LEU A 384 20.47 -3.38 5.62
C LEU A 384 21.92 -3.16 5.20
N ALA A 385 22.71 -4.22 4.99
CA ALA A 385 24.14 -4.09 4.66
C ALA A 385 24.39 -3.28 3.37
N THR A 386 23.55 -3.45 2.33
CA THR A 386 23.68 -2.67 1.09
C THR A 386 23.31 -1.20 1.28
N ALA A 387 22.28 -0.91 2.07
CA ALA A 387 21.89 0.46 2.39
C ALA A 387 23.00 1.16 3.21
N ALA A 388 23.55 0.49 4.22
CA ALA A 388 24.69 0.98 5.01
C ALA A 388 25.92 1.27 4.15
N ALA A 389 26.26 0.40 3.19
CA ALA A 389 27.38 0.62 2.28
C ALA A 389 27.23 1.87 1.40
N ARG A 390 25.98 2.22 1.05
CA ARG A 390 25.64 3.39 0.21
C ARG A 390 25.46 4.68 1.01
N ALA A 391 25.31 4.60 2.33
CA ALA A 391 25.06 5.76 3.18
C ALA A 391 26.20 6.80 3.04
N PRO A 392 25.86 8.09 2.82
CA PRO A 392 26.86 9.14 2.66
C PRO A 392 27.54 9.47 3.99
N LEU A 393 28.87 9.54 3.95
CA LEU A 393 29.69 10.04 5.05
C LEU A 393 29.60 11.58 5.14
N PRO A 394 29.90 12.19 6.30
CA PRO A 394 30.03 13.65 6.36
C PRO A 394 31.06 14.16 5.35
N PRO A 395 30.82 15.32 4.70
CA PRO A 395 31.82 16.00 3.90
C PRO A 395 33.01 16.42 4.78
N LEU A 396 34.16 16.60 4.14
CA LEU A 396 35.35 17.15 4.80
C LEU A 396 35.02 18.59 5.27
N GLU A 397 35.54 19.00 6.41
CA GLU A 397 35.38 20.35 7.01
C GLU A 397 34.05 20.61 7.73
N GLU A 398 33.03 19.76 7.55
CA GLU A 398 31.81 19.86 8.35
C GLU A 398 32.10 19.49 9.82
N ALA A 399 31.63 20.33 10.74
CA ALA A 399 31.64 20.05 12.17
C ALA A 399 33.04 19.78 12.77
N GLY A 400 34.10 20.36 12.18
CA GLY A 400 35.47 20.20 12.68
C GLY A 400 36.06 18.79 12.49
N LEU A 401 35.47 17.97 11.61
CA LEU A 401 36.01 16.66 11.23
C LEU A 401 37.15 16.83 10.23
N ASN A 402 38.28 16.17 10.52
CA ASN A 402 39.43 16.14 9.62
C ASN A 402 39.44 14.87 8.73
N ALA A 403 40.44 14.77 7.85
CA ALA A 403 40.59 13.63 6.96
C ALA A 403 40.79 12.28 7.67
N ASP A 404 41.32 12.28 8.89
CA ASP A 404 41.53 11.09 9.71
C ASP A 404 40.22 10.63 10.37
N ASP A 405 39.40 11.57 10.84
CA ASP A 405 38.07 11.32 11.36
C ASP A 405 37.17 10.71 10.28
N ARG A 406 37.19 11.28 9.07
CA ARG A 406 36.44 10.73 7.93
C ARG A 406 36.91 9.33 7.54
N ARG A 407 38.22 9.04 7.60
CA ARG A 407 38.76 7.69 7.39
C ARG A 407 38.27 6.70 8.45
N THR A 408 38.08 7.16 9.69
CA THR A 408 37.52 6.36 10.78
C THR A 408 36.06 6.02 10.53
N LEU A 409 35.24 7.01 10.15
CA LEU A 409 33.82 6.79 9.84
C LEU A 409 33.62 5.89 8.61
N LEU A 410 34.49 6.01 7.59
CA LEU A 410 34.51 5.08 6.45
C LEU A 410 34.79 3.64 6.92
N ALA A 411 35.80 3.46 7.79
CA ALA A 411 36.11 2.15 8.33
C ALA A 411 35.00 1.59 9.24
N LEU A 412 34.26 2.45 9.96
CA LEU A 412 33.07 2.04 10.72
C LEU A 412 31.99 1.49 9.79
N ARG A 413 31.73 2.16 8.66
CA ARG A 413 30.79 1.69 7.64
C ARG A 413 31.21 0.34 7.07
N ASP A 414 32.47 0.20 6.65
CA ASP A 414 32.99 -1.04 6.11
C ASP A 414 32.90 -2.18 7.15
N ALA A 415 33.26 -1.90 8.41
CA ALA A 415 33.17 -2.84 9.52
C ALA A 415 31.73 -3.31 9.79
N ALA A 416 30.77 -2.38 9.79
CA ALA A 416 29.36 -2.70 10.00
C ALA A 416 28.80 -3.58 8.88
N VAL A 417 29.11 -3.27 7.62
CA VAL A 417 28.68 -4.05 6.45
C VAL A 417 29.25 -5.47 6.48
N LEU A 418 30.53 -5.62 6.85
CA LEU A 418 31.14 -6.94 7.01
C LEU A 418 30.44 -7.76 8.09
N LYS A 419 30.24 -7.16 9.28
CA LYS A 419 29.66 -7.84 10.44
C LYS A 419 28.21 -8.25 10.16
N ALA A 420 27.41 -7.37 9.57
CA ALA A 420 26.05 -7.67 9.15
C ALA A 420 25.94 -8.81 8.12
N GLY A 421 26.95 -8.96 7.25
CA GLY A 421 27.02 -10.07 6.29
C GLY A 421 27.74 -11.32 6.81
N GLY A 422 28.08 -11.39 8.10
CA GLY A 422 28.84 -12.52 8.67
C GLY A 422 30.26 -12.68 8.09
N ARG A 423 30.84 -11.62 7.51
CA ARG A 423 32.13 -11.66 6.80
C ARG A 423 33.28 -11.26 7.73
N GLN A 424 34.41 -11.95 7.57
CA GLN A 424 35.63 -11.61 8.29
C GLN A 424 36.32 -10.36 7.69
N PRO A 425 37.02 -9.54 8.51
CA PRO A 425 37.72 -8.34 8.04
C PRO A 425 38.73 -8.56 6.91
N GLN A 426 39.28 -9.77 6.80
CA GLN A 426 40.21 -10.15 5.72
C GLN A 426 39.55 -10.12 4.33
N ALA A 427 38.22 -10.14 4.25
CA ALA A 427 37.48 -10.07 2.99
C ALA A 427 37.63 -8.72 2.28
N VAL A 428 37.96 -7.63 3.00
CA VAL A 428 38.13 -6.28 2.42
C VAL A 428 39.38 -6.16 1.56
N THR A 429 40.38 -7.04 1.75
CA THR A 429 41.70 -6.90 1.15
C THR A 429 42.01 -7.82 -0.02
N ARG A 430 41.02 -8.59 -0.52
CA ARG A 430 41.22 -9.40 -1.73
C ARG A 430 41.59 -8.56 -2.98
N GLU A 431 41.43 -7.24 -2.94
CA GLU A 431 41.80 -6.32 -4.03
C GLU A 431 43.22 -5.71 -3.93
N GLY A 432 44.05 -6.05 -2.93
CA GLY A 432 45.41 -5.49 -2.86
C GLY A 432 46.34 -6.19 -1.88
N SER A 433 47.16 -7.12 -2.38
CA SER A 433 48.15 -7.92 -1.65
C SER A 433 49.43 -7.16 -1.24
N GLY A 434 49.42 -5.82 -1.25
CA GLY A 434 50.57 -5.00 -0.89
C GLY A 434 50.72 -4.71 0.62
N PRO A 435 51.86 -4.15 1.07
CA PRO A 435 52.10 -3.76 2.47
C PRO A 435 51.06 -2.80 3.07
N GLY A 436 50.39 -2.01 2.22
CA GLY A 436 49.26 -1.15 2.62
C GLY A 436 48.00 -1.95 3.02
N GLY A 437 47.81 -3.15 2.48
CA GLY A 437 46.68 -4.03 2.79
C GLY A 437 46.69 -4.48 4.24
N ALA A 438 47.84 -4.95 4.75
CA ALA A 438 47.96 -5.39 6.14
C ALA A 438 47.63 -4.29 7.16
N ARG A 439 48.08 -3.05 6.91
CA ARG A 439 47.73 -1.89 7.75
C ARG A 439 46.23 -1.57 7.71
N ARG A 440 45.60 -1.68 6.54
CA ARG A 440 44.15 -1.47 6.37
C ARG A 440 43.34 -2.55 7.10
N VAL A 441 43.73 -3.83 7.01
CA VAL A 441 43.07 -4.92 7.76
C VAL A 441 43.16 -4.67 9.26
N ALA A 442 44.36 -4.36 9.77
CA ALA A 442 44.56 -4.10 11.20
C ALA A 442 43.72 -2.90 11.68
N PHE A 443 43.58 -1.87 10.85
CA PHE A 443 42.72 -0.72 11.15
C PHE A 443 41.24 -1.12 11.19
N VAL A 444 40.72 -1.80 10.16
CA VAL A 444 39.31 -2.25 10.13
C VAL A 444 39.02 -3.23 11.28
N GLN A 445 39.92 -4.17 11.58
CA GLN A 445 39.78 -5.07 12.73
C GLN A 445 39.64 -4.32 14.05
N ARG A 446 40.42 -3.24 14.23
CA ARG A 446 40.28 -2.38 15.40
C ARG A 446 38.91 -1.73 15.45
N ILE A 447 38.38 -1.25 14.33
CA ILE A 447 37.04 -0.65 14.28
C ILE A 447 35.93 -1.68 14.49
N VAL A 448 36.08 -2.91 13.97
CA VAL A 448 35.15 -4.02 14.25
C VAL A 448 35.10 -4.34 15.74
N ALA A 449 36.23 -4.30 16.46
CA ALA A 449 36.23 -4.47 17.91
C ALA A 449 35.43 -3.39 18.65
N LEU A 450 35.34 -2.17 18.07
CA LEU A 450 34.53 -1.07 18.59
C LEU A 450 33.03 -1.19 18.25
N LEU A 451 32.62 -2.16 17.42
CA LEU A 451 31.21 -2.57 17.28
C LEU A 451 30.76 -3.50 18.44
N GLY A 452 31.64 -3.80 19.39
CA GLY A 452 31.31 -4.47 20.64
C GLY A 452 31.00 -3.45 21.76
N PRO A 453 31.20 -3.83 23.03
CA PRO A 453 31.14 -2.90 24.15
C PRO A 453 32.15 -1.77 23.96
N LEU A 454 31.66 -0.53 23.84
CA LEU A 454 32.53 0.64 23.72
C LEU A 454 33.36 0.82 25.02
N PRO A 455 34.65 1.18 24.92
CA PRO A 455 35.47 1.42 26.11
C PRO A 455 34.96 2.65 26.88
N ILE A 456 34.84 2.56 28.21
CA ILE A 456 34.38 3.68 29.06
C ILE A 456 35.29 4.91 28.86
N VAL A 457 36.60 4.68 28.76
CA VAL A 457 37.61 5.71 28.50
C VAL A 457 38.29 5.41 27.17
N PRO A 458 38.12 6.25 26.13
CA PRO A 458 38.78 6.05 24.85
C PRO A 458 40.31 6.16 24.98
N HIS A 459 41.04 5.20 24.41
CA HIS A 459 42.51 5.18 24.46
C HIS A 459 43.18 5.84 23.24
N ASP A 460 42.42 6.09 22.16
CA ASP A 460 42.90 6.79 20.97
C ASP A 460 41.80 7.68 20.36
N ARG A 461 42.18 8.51 19.38
CA ARG A 461 41.27 9.45 18.70
C ARG A 461 40.12 8.74 17.99
N HIS A 462 40.34 7.54 17.43
CA HIS A 462 39.33 6.80 16.69
C HIS A 462 38.24 6.25 17.61
N ALA A 463 38.65 5.66 18.74
CA ALA A 463 37.75 5.24 19.80
C ALA A 463 36.99 6.43 20.38
N ALA A 464 37.64 7.59 20.55
CA ALA A 464 36.99 8.80 21.04
C ALA A 464 35.92 9.30 20.06
N LEU A 465 36.18 9.27 18.75
CA LEU A 465 35.21 9.68 17.74
C LEU A 465 33.98 8.76 17.74
N ILE A 466 34.21 7.45 17.72
CA ILE A 466 33.13 6.45 17.72
C ILE A 466 32.32 6.55 19.00
N ALA A 467 32.97 6.67 20.16
CA ALA A 467 32.27 6.90 21.42
C ALA A 467 31.48 8.21 21.40
N ALA A 468 32.04 9.29 20.85
CA ALA A 468 31.37 10.58 20.76
C ALA A 468 30.09 10.55 19.92
N VAL A 469 30.09 9.76 18.84
CA VAL A 469 28.90 9.54 18.00
C VAL A 469 27.86 8.65 18.68
N LEU A 470 28.27 7.76 19.59
CA LEU A 470 27.41 6.66 20.10
C LEU A 470 27.02 6.78 21.59
N ARG A 471 27.56 7.74 22.35
CA ARG A 471 27.38 7.81 23.82
C ARG A 471 26.99 9.17 24.37
N GLN A 472 26.36 10.04 23.58
CA GLN A 472 25.78 11.24 24.13
C GLN A 472 24.41 10.93 24.77
N PRO A 473 24.15 11.40 26.00
CA PRO A 473 25.05 12.13 26.92
C PRO A 473 25.92 11.20 27.81
N GLY A 474 27.18 11.58 28.08
CA GLY A 474 28.02 10.84 29.06
C GLY A 474 29.56 10.89 28.90
N LEU A 475 30.11 11.44 27.82
CA LEU A 475 31.55 11.61 27.66
C LEU A 475 32.06 12.88 28.35
N ASP A 476 33.17 12.78 29.09
CA ASP A 476 33.88 13.95 29.61
C ASP A 476 34.29 14.86 28.45
N GLU A 477 33.88 16.13 28.48
CA GLU A 477 34.25 17.13 27.46
C GLU A 477 35.77 17.29 27.28
N LYS A 478 36.56 16.93 28.30
CA LYS A 478 38.03 16.93 28.24
C LYS A 478 38.58 15.75 27.43
N ALA A 479 37.81 14.67 27.28
CA ALA A 479 38.19 13.48 26.51
C ALA A 479 37.97 13.65 24.99
N ILE A 480 37.30 14.72 24.56
CA ILE A 480 37.02 15.01 23.15
C ILE A 480 37.74 16.27 22.65
N PRO A 481 38.25 16.26 21.40
CA PRO A 481 38.77 17.46 20.75
C PRO A 481 37.79 18.64 20.80
N ARG A 482 38.31 19.84 21.07
CA ARG A 482 37.50 21.09 21.11
C ARG A 482 36.68 21.30 19.84
N ALA A 483 37.22 20.91 18.68
CA ALA A 483 36.55 21.01 17.39
C ALA A 483 35.24 20.20 17.31
N TRP A 484 35.10 19.15 18.12
CA TRP A 484 33.90 18.31 18.13
C TRP A 484 32.79 18.82 19.04
N ARG A 485 33.13 19.66 20.02
CA ARG A 485 32.17 20.15 21.03
C ARG A 485 31.00 20.90 20.40
N SER A 486 31.23 21.59 19.28
CA SER A 486 30.20 22.37 18.58
C SER A 486 29.04 21.53 18.07
N TRP A 487 29.27 20.28 17.65
CA TRP A 487 28.21 19.38 17.18
C TRP A 487 27.79 18.33 18.21
N ILE A 488 28.56 18.18 19.28
CA ILE A 488 28.22 17.31 20.41
C ILE A 488 27.32 18.04 21.41
N GLY A 489 27.58 19.32 21.69
CA GLY A 489 26.95 20.07 22.79
C GLY A 489 26.04 21.22 22.36
N SER A 490 25.58 21.28 21.10
CA SER A 490 24.55 22.24 20.68
C SER A 490 23.15 21.73 21.06
N GLY A 491 22.85 21.80 22.37
CA GLY A 491 21.52 21.85 22.95
C GLY A 491 21.13 23.28 23.28
#